data_AF-A0A8J9T4C6-F1
#
_entry.id   AF-A0A8J9T4C6-F1
#
_cell.length_a   1.000
_cell.length_b   1.000
_cell.length_c   1.000
_cell.angle_alpha   90.00
_cell.angle_beta   90.00
_cell.angle_gamma   90.00
#
_symmetry.space_group_name_H-M   'P 1'
#
loop_
_entity.id
_entity.type
_entity.pdbx_description
1 polymer ?
#
loop_
_entity_poly.entity_id
_entity_poly.type
_entity_poly.pdbx_seq_one_letter_code
_entity_poly.pdbx_strand_id
1 'polypeptide(L)'
;MQSFLQRYSFDIESLKSMLSFVCFTLSFPVVAASLSGSMSTIRNVVVVGGTHGNEYTGVWCIKALDRAAESLSALYPSLRISTLLANPEAYRQNKRF
;
A
#
# COMPACT_ATOMS: atom_id res chain seq x y z
N MET A 1 60.80 9.15 24.40
CA MET A 1 59.45 8.60 24.63
C MET A 1 58.67 8.79 23.33
N GLN A 2 58.80 7.96 22.30
CA GLN A 2 58.35 6.55 22.21
C GLN A 2 56.96 6.30 22.79
N SER A 3 56.16 5.52 22.05
CA SER A 3 54.73 5.16 22.19
C SER A 3 53.77 6.15 21.50
N PHE A 4 52.84 5.76 20.64
CA PHE A 4 52.18 4.47 20.49
C PHE A 4 51.49 4.39 19.11
N LEU A 5 51.95 3.49 18.24
CA LEU A 5 51.21 3.01 17.07
C LEU A 5 50.18 1.98 17.54
N GLN A 6 48.88 2.14 17.26
CA GLN A 6 47.99 1.00 16.98
C GLN A 6 46.66 1.49 16.39
N ARG A 7 46.45 1.29 15.08
CA ARG A 7 45.56 0.27 14.47
C ARG A 7 44.12 0.33 14.96
N TYR A 8 43.19 0.65 14.07
CA TYR A 8 41.94 -0.10 13.84
C TYR A 8 41.36 0.33 12.49
N SER A 9 41.91 -0.23 11.41
CA SER A 9 41.23 -0.26 10.12
C SER A 9 40.19 -1.38 10.21
N PHE A 10 38.91 -1.01 10.25
CA PHE A 10 37.78 -1.94 10.36
C PHE A 10 37.53 -2.56 8.98
N ASP A 11 37.73 -3.87 8.87
CA ASP A 11 37.66 -4.63 7.62
C ASP A 11 36.21 -5.08 7.35
N ILE A 12 35.54 -4.39 6.40
CA ILE A 12 34.13 -4.57 6.04
C ILE A 12 33.86 -5.86 5.24
N GLU A 13 34.90 -6.53 4.73
CA GLU A 13 34.74 -7.70 3.85
C GLU A 13 34.48 -9.01 4.63
N SER A 14 34.73 -9.04 5.94
CA SER A 14 34.54 -10.23 6.79
C SER A 14 33.06 -10.53 7.12
N LEU A 15 32.19 -9.52 7.15
CA LEU A 15 30.77 -9.71 7.49
C LEU A 15 29.90 -10.25 6.34
N LYS A 16 30.34 -10.09 5.08
CA LYS A 16 29.58 -10.57 3.91
C LYS A 16 29.65 -12.09 3.75
N SER A 17 30.69 -12.72 4.28
CA SER A 17 30.90 -14.18 4.17
C SER A 17 30.09 -14.99 5.18
N MET A 18 29.62 -14.40 6.28
CA MET A 18 28.96 -15.15 7.38
C MET A 18 27.44 -15.31 7.23
N LEU A 19 26.77 -14.53 6.38
CA LEU A 19 25.32 -14.67 6.17
C LEU A 19 24.94 -15.60 5.01
N SER A 20 25.90 -16.07 4.21
CA SER A 20 25.61 -16.90 3.03
C SER A 20 25.42 -18.39 3.33
N PHE A 21 25.50 -18.85 4.58
CA PHE A 21 25.72 -20.27 4.87
C PHE A 21 24.71 -20.94 5.81
N VAL A 22 23.54 -20.35 6.05
CA VAL A 22 22.52 -21.02 6.88
C VAL A 22 21.18 -21.11 6.13
N CYS A 23 20.75 -22.35 5.95
CA CYS A 23 19.42 -22.81 5.48
C CYS A 23 19.16 -22.80 3.97
N PHE A 24 20.00 -23.53 3.24
CA PHE A 24 19.51 -24.41 2.17
C PHE A 24 18.91 -25.68 2.81
N THR A 25 17.77 -26.14 2.29
CA THR A 25 17.03 -27.38 2.60
C THR A 25 16.03 -27.38 3.79
N LEU A 26 14.76 -27.08 3.48
CA LEU A 26 13.66 -27.98 3.83
C LEU A 26 12.62 -27.91 2.70
N SER A 27 12.77 -28.83 1.77
CA SER A 27 11.82 -29.17 0.72
C SER A 27 10.57 -29.77 1.35
N PHE A 28 9.48 -29.01 1.40
CA PHE A 28 8.13 -29.55 1.50
C PHE A 28 7.36 -29.13 0.25
N PRO A 29 7.12 -30.03 -0.72
CA PRO A 29 6.07 -29.81 -1.70
C PRO A 29 4.75 -30.20 -1.03
N VAL A 30 4.29 -29.38 -0.08
CA VAL A 30 2.90 -29.47 0.38
C VAL A 30 2.05 -28.86 -0.71
N VAL A 31 1.36 -29.76 -1.41
CA VAL A 31 0.26 -29.56 -2.35
C VAL A 31 -0.54 -28.28 -2.04
N ALA A 32 -0.31 -27.23 -2.81
CA ALA A 32 -1.22 -26.08 -2.94
C ALA A 32 -1.69 -25.94 -4.40
N ALA A 33 -1.82 -27.07 -5.10
CA ALA A 33 -2.53 -27.12 -6.38
C ALA A 33 -4.02 -27.30 -6.08
N SER A 34 -4.75 -26.22 -5.77
CA SER A 34 -6.19 -26.07 -6.04
C SER A 34 -6.74 -24.77 -5.46
N LEU A 35 -6.35 -23.64 -6.06
CA LEU A 35 -7.17 -22.43 -6.15
C LEU A 35 -6.91 -21.79 -7.52
N SER A 36 -7.04 -22.56 -8.61
CA SER A 36 -6.97 -22.03 -9.98
C SER A 36 -8.31 -21.46 -10.45
N GLY A 37 -9.13 -20.96 -9.52
CA GLY A 37 -10.09 -19.92 -9.87
C GLY A 37 -9.29 -18.65 -10.09
N SER A 38 -9.15 -18.20 -11.33
CA SER A 38 -8.65 -16.85 -11.62
C SER A 38 -9.60 -15.87 -10.94
N MET A 39 -9.29 -15.47 -9.70
CA MET A 39 -9.93 -14.32 -9.09
C MET A 39 -9.47 -13.12 -9.90
N SER A 40 -10.36 -12.61 -10.75
CA SER A 40 -10.09 -11.38 -11.48
C SER A 40 -9.73 -10.30 -10.47
N THR A 41 -8.48 -9.87 -10.46
CA THR A 41 -8.01 -8.83 -9.55
C THR A 41 -8.74 -7.54 -9.90
N ILE A 42 -9.47 -6.97 -8.93
CA ILE A 42 -10.09 -5.66 -9.11
C ILE A 42 -8.99 -4.60 -9.08
N ARG A 43 -8.82 -3.90 -10.21
CA ARG A 43 -7.79 -2.87 -10.38
C ARG A 43 -8.33 -1.45 -10.33
N ASN A 44 -9.64 -1.28 -10.53
CA ASN A 44 -10.27 0.03 -10.62
C ASN A 44 -11.47 0.07 -9.68
N VAL A 45 -11.47 1.05 -8.77
CA VAL A 45 -12.53 1.27 -7.79
C VAL A 45 -12.97 2.72 -7.86
N VAL A 46 -14.28 2.94 -7.83
CA VAL A 46 -14.88 4.26 -7.68
C VAL A 46 -15.52 4.32 -6.30
N VAL A 47 -15.16 5.34 -5.51
CA VAL A 47 -15.80 5.63 -4.23
C VAL A 47 -16.78 6.78 -4.45
N VAL A 48 -18.06 6.49 -4.23
CA VAL A 48 -19.14 7.43 -4.47
C VAL A 48 -19.63 8.00 -3.14
N GLY A 49 -19.67 9.33 -3.03
CA GLY A 49 -20.20 10.06 -1.89
C GLY A 49 -21.33 11.00 -2.30
N GLY A 50 -22.17 11.40 -1.35
CA GLY A 50 -23.27 12.33 -1.60
C GLY A 50 -24.33 11.76 -2.55
N THR A 51 -24.63 10.46 -2.45
CA THR A 51 -25.79 9.85 -3.13
C THR A 51 -27.08 10.47 -2.64
N HIS A 52 -27.15 10.72 -1.33
CA HIS A 52 -28.09 11.66 -0.74
C HIS A 52 -27.38 12.96 -0.39
N GLY A 53 -27.95 14.09 -0.80
CA GLY A 53 -27.30 15.39 -0.63
C GLY A 53 -27.16 15.88 0.81
N ASN A 54 -27.98 15.37 1.73
CA ASN A 54 -27.93 15.71 3.15
C ASN A 54 -27.06 14.75 3.99
N GLU A 55 -26.40 13.76 3.37
CA GLU A 55 -25.51 12.80 4.03
C GLU A 55 -24.04 13.24 3.87
N TYR A 56 -23.62 14.19 4.71
CA TYR A 56 -22.30 14.86 4.62
C TYR A 56 -21.10 13.93 4.75
N THR A 57 -21.21 12.83 5.48
CA THR A 57 -20.11 11.89 5.71
C THR A 57 -19.56 11.35 4.40
N GLY A 58 -20.43 10.96 3.46
CA GLY A 58 -20.00 10.44 2.16
C GLY A 58 -19.21 11.48 1.36
N VAL A 59 -19.68 12.73 1.36
CA VAL A 59 -18.99 13.86 0.69
C VAL A 59 -17.64 14.15 1.36
N TRP A 60 -17.57 14.08 2.68
CA TRP A 60 -16.31 14.26 3.40
C TRP A 60 -15.30 13.15 3.10
N CYS A 61 -15.75 11.89 3.05
CA CYS A 61 -14.90 10.74 2.74
C CYS A 61 -14.26 10.86 1.35
N ILE A 62 -15.04 11.20 0.31
CA ILE A 62 -14.47 11.38 -1.03
C ILE A 62 -13.46 12.53 -1.08
N LYS A 63 -13.72 13.65 -0.39
CA LYS A 63 -12.77 14.76 -0.27
C LYS A 63 -11.51 14.41 0.52
N ALA A 64 -11.60 13.49 1.49
CA ALA A 64 -10.45 13.00 2.21
C ALA A 64 -9.60 12.07 1.34
N LEU A 65 -10.23 11.21 0.54
CA LEU A 65 -9.55 10.36 -0.43
C LEU A 65 -8.85 11.17 -1.52
N ASP A 66 -9.49 12.23 -2.03
CA ASP A 66 -8.88 13.12 -3.03
C ASP A 66 -7.60 13.77 -2.51
N ARG A 67 -7.61 14.24 -1.26
CA ARG A 67 -6.42 14.81 -0.60
C ARG A 67 -5.32 13.79 -0.36
N ALA A 68 -5.65 12.50 -0.27
CA ALA A 68 -4.71 11.40 -0.04
C ALA A 68 -4.33 10.65 -1.33
N ALA A 69 -4.77 11.11 -2.51
CA ALA A 69 -4.67 10.36 -3.76
C ALA A 69 -3.24 9.97 -4.14
N GLU A 70 -2.28 10.88 -3.95
CA GLU A 70 -0.86 10.61 -4.24
C GLU A 70 -0.29 9.54 -3.32
N SER A 71 -0.50 9.67 -2.00
CA SER A 71 -0.07 8.71 -1.00
C SER A 71 -0.69 7.33 -1.23
N LEU A 72 -1.98 7.27 -1.54
CA LEU A 72 -2.69 6.02 -1.84
C LEU A 72 -2.16 5.36 -3.11
N SER A 73 -1.84 6.14 -4.15
CA SER A 73 -1.26 5.62 -5.40
C SER A 73 0.14 5.06 -5.19
N ALA A 74 0.94 5.66 -4.30
CA ALA A 74 2.26 5.15 -3.95
C ALA A 74 2.19 3.87 -3.10
N LEU A 75 1.26 3.80 -2.13
CA LEU A 75 1.07 2.63 -1.26
C LEU A 75 0.44 1.43 -2.00
N TYR A 76 -0.45 1.69 -2.96
CA TYR A 76 -1.22 0.68 -3.67
C TYR A 76 -1.10 0.85 -5.19
N PRO A 77 0.08 0.65 -5.80
CA PRO A 77 0.33 0.95 -7.21
C PRO A 77 -0.50 0.09 -8.19
N SER A 78 -1.01 -1.06 -7.75
CA SER A 78 -1.87 -1.93 -8.56
C SER A 78 -3.36 -1.56 -8.50
N LEU A 79 -3.75 -0.62 -7.64
CA LEU A 79 -5.14 -0.23 -7.39
C LEU A 79 -5.35 1.24 -7.77
N ARG A 80 -6.26 1.48 -8.71
CA ARG A 80 -6.71 2.81 -9.08
C ARG A 80 -8.00 3.15 -8.33
N ILE A 81 -7.93 4.18 -7.50
CA ILE A 81 -9.07 4.72 -6.77
C ILE A 81 -9.46 6.05 -7.40
N SER A 82 -10.73 6.20 -7.72
CA SER A 82 -11.32 7.47 -8.15
C SER A 82 -12.52 7.78 -7.27
N THR A 83 -12.90 9.06 -7.20
CA THR A 83 -13.98 9.55 -6.36
C THR A 83 -15.07 10.20 -7.21
N LEU A 84 -16.31 10.18 -6.72
CA LEU A 84 -17.44 10.81 -7.40
C LEU A 84 -18.44 11.40 -6.40
N LEU A 85 -18.85 12.64 -6.63
CA LEU A 85 -20.04 13.22 -5.99
C LEU A 85 -21.29 12.84 -6.80
N ALA A 86 -22.13 11.97 -6.26
CA ALA A 86 -23.25 11.38 -7.01
C ALA A 86 -24.38 12.37 -7.32
N ASN A 87 -24.84 13.15 -6.34
CA ASN A 87 -25.92 14.11 -6.53
C ASN A 87 -25.49 15.52 -6.09
N PRO A 88 -24.77 16.26 -6.97
CA PRO A 88 -24.27 17.59 -6.65
C PRO A 88 -25.40 18.59 -6.39
N GLU A 89 -26.55 18.44 -7.05
CA GLU A 89 -27.68 19.36 -6.90
C GLU A 89 -28.40 19.15 -5.56
N ALA A 90 -28.65 17.90 -5.14
CA ALA A 90 -29.19 17.62 -3.81
C ALA A 90 -28.24 18.08 -2.71
N TYR A 91 -26.93 17.87 -2.89
CA TYR A 91 -25.92 18.32 -1.94
C TYR A 91 -25.94 19.84 -1.79
N ARG A 92 -26.00 20.56 -2.91
CA ARG A 92 -26.13 22.02 -2.94
C ARG A 92 -27.39 22.52 -2.25
N GLN A 93 -28.49 21.77 -2.34
CA GLN A 93 -29.77 22.12 -1.72
C GLN A 93 -29.94 21.60 -0.28
N ASN A 94 -28.99 20.83 0.27
CA ASN A 94 -29.14 20.08 1.53
C ASN A 94 -30.44 19.24 1.57
N LYS A 95 -30.72 18.53 0.48
CA LYS A 95 -31.86 17.62 0.36
C LYS A 95 -31.40 16.20 0.17
N ARG A 96 -32.30 15.26 0.43
CA ARG A 96 -32.01 13.84 0.19
C ARG A 96 -31.80 13.55 -1.31
N PHE A 97 -32.58 14.17 -2.20
CA PHE A 97 -32.49 14.01 -3.66
C PHE A 97 -32.70 15.33 -4.38
#